data_AF-A0AA35KK61-F1
#
_entry.id   AF-A0AA35KK61-F1
#
_cell.length_a   1.000
_cell.length_b   1.000
_cell.length_c   1.000
_cell.angle_alpha   90.00
_cell.angle_beta   90.00
_cell.angle_gamma   90.00
#
_symmetry.space_group_name_H-M   'P 1'
#
loop_
_entity.id
_entity.type
_entity.pdbx_description
1 polymer ?
#
loop_
_entity_poly.entity_id
_entity_poly.type
_entity_poly.pdbx_seq_one_letter_code
_entity_poly.pdbx_strand_id
1 'polypeptide(L)'
;MALPFDFEESVFEGRCREGKGRGSASPSLGYSPRCCEPEWFCEETDWDDDAECVNIKKFRGDLAYKQREFKKALCEYSGCLVLLPPSNAAMRRDVQESQARCFAHLGRHKEALEIAETLRLGATNTDHITTVLGLQLAIYQTLERVEEIIGCLQPLILLHPFHPGNWKLLAEAYAKLLEFPAPLSLSEADLLQPDRLTAGNCLKASAEECRSQCCQKDSSRKGSSLQFSPWTNNSFGSCEERQTEKGHFGALGRTKALLHATKAAVPDSSGQEGSKDLWIYACASFIRARLLLQLMQSNQSSFALERNLKAQQEIEDKITSFGVKGDALFLMTEVMGEDLVPEKLKEDAQGEVKCLGASTLASMMTVTAVEFERKWFQKLRDQLPHLDCHT
;
A
#
# COMPACT_ATOMS: atom_id res chain seq x y z
N MET A 1 16.75 32.40 20.63
CA MET A 1 16.18 32.25 21.98
C MET A 1 15.41 30.94 21.98
N ALA A 2 15.95 29.93 22.66
CA ALA A 2 15.28 28.65 22.83
C ALA A 2 14.32 28.79 24.01
N LEU A 3 13.05 28.47 23.81
CA LEU A 3 12.09 28.31 24.90
C LEU A 3 12.21 26.87 25.40
N PRO A 4 12.49 26.63 26.70
CA PRO A 4 12.43 25.31 27.29
C PRO A 4 10.96 24.88 27.36
N PHE A 5 10.65 23.73 26.79
CA PHE A 5 9.40 23.04 27.01
C PHE A 5 9.56 22.26 28.33
N ASP A 6 9.40 22.95 29.47
CA ASP A 6 9.39 22.29 30.78
C ASP A 6 8.08 21.51 30.92
N PHE A 7 8.20 20.20 30.96
CA PHE A 7 7.10 19.29 31.24
C PHE A 7 6.81 19.39 32.74
N GLU A 8 5.63 19.87 33.13
CA GLU A 8 5.23 19.96 34.55
C GLU A 8 5.05 18.55 35.16
N GLU A 9 6.12 18.00 35.74
CA GLU A 9 6.11 16.78 36.54
C GLU A 9 5.23 16.87 37.80
N SER A 10 4.75 18.07 38.17
CA SER A 10 3.94 18.29 39.38
C SER A 10 2.55 17.65 39.34
N VAL A 11 2.09 17.14 38.20
CA VAL A 11 0.84 16.36 38.10
C VAL A 11 0.96 15.00 38.81
N PHE A 12 2.18 14.47 38.94
CA PHE A 12 2.44 13.17 39.59
C PHE A 12 2.88 13.29 41.05
N GLU A 13 3.15 14.50 41.56
CA GLU A 13 3.45 14.75 42.96
C GLU A 13 2.16 14.85 43.78
N GLY A 14 1.58 13.69 44.07
CA GLY A 14 0.48 13.56 45.01
C GLY A 14 0.87 14.07 46.40
N ARG A 15 0.34 15.24 46.77
CA ARG A 15 0.36 15.78 48.13
C ARG A 15 -0.18 14.74 49.12
N CYS A 16 0.67 14.29 50.04
CA CYS A 16 0.24 13.70 51.31
C CYS A 16 -0.56 14.74 52.09
N ARG A 17 -1.88 14.78 51.90
CA ARG A 17 -2.79 15.51 52.79
C ARG A 17 -3.29 14.55 53.86
N GLU A 18 -2.72 14.69 55.05
CA GLU A 18 -3.30 14.17 56.29
C GLU A 18 -4.70 14.77 56.50
N GLY A 19 -5.69 13.90 56.67
CA GLY A 19 -7.06 14.24 57.02
C GLY A 19 -7.65 13.13 57.87
N LYS A 20 -7.76 13.38 59.18
CA LYS A 20 -8.28 12.47 60.21
C LYS A 20 -9.69 11.96 59.90
N GLY A 21 -9.83 10.63 59.86
CA GLY A 21 -10.83 9.85 60.57
C GLY A 21 -12.30 9.93 60.14
N ARG A 22 -12.77 8.91 59.40
CA ARG A 22 -13.91 8.04 59.79
C ARG A 22 -14.15 6.95 58.73
N GLY A 23 -14.26 5.71 59.19
CA GLY A 23 -14.83 4.59 58.43
C GLY A 23 -13.80 3.76 57.68
N SER A 24 -13.63 2.52 58.14
CA SER A 24 -12.87 1.46 57.49
C SER A 24 -13.37 1.21 56.06
N ALA A 25 -12.60 1.66 55.07
CA ALA A 25 -12.64 1.11 53.72
C ALA A 25 -11.29 0.41 53.50
N SER A 26 -11.39 -0.84 53.07
CA SER A 26 -10.32 -1.79 52.77
C SER A 26 -9.14 -1.15 52.03
N PRO A 27 -7.90 -1.61 52.26
CA PRO A 27 -6.74 -1.07 51.55
C PRO A 27 -6.99 -1.19 50.05
N SER A 28 -6.81 -0.07 49.35
CA SER A 28 -6.90 0.07 47.91
C SER A 28 -6.31 -1.17 47.24
N LEU A 29 -7.17 -1.97 46.61
CA LEU A 29 -6.76 -3.10 45.81
C LEU A 29 -5.86 -2.53 44.71
N GLY A 30 -4.54 -2.70 44.86
CA GLY A 30 -3.57 -2.22 43.89
C GLY A 30 -3.95 -2.78 42.53
N TYR A 31 -4.13 -1.89 41.54
CA TYR A 31 -4.34 -2.31 40.17
C TYR A 31 -3.13 -3.14 39.72
N SER A 32 -3.33 -4.46 39.64
CA SER A 32 -2.38 -5.36 38.99
C SER A 32 -2.83 -5.55 37.55
N PRO A 33 -2.09 -5.03 36.55
CA PRO A 33 -2.42 -5.29 35.16
C PRO A 33 -2.41 -6.79 34.91
N ARG A 34 -3.37 -7.28 34.12
CA ARG A 34 -3.40 -8.69 33.74
C ARG A 34 -2.20 -8.99 32.84
N CYS A 35 -1.28 -9.82 33.32
CA CYS A 35 -0.23 -10.38 32.50
C CYS A 35 -0.81 -11.50 31.65
N CYS A 36 -0.72 -11.37 30.33
CA CYS A 36 -1.10 -12.44 29.41
C CYS A 36 0.17 -13.21 29.05
N GLU A 37 0.16 -14.54 29.24
CA GLU A 37 1.27 -15.37 28.83
C GLU A 37 1.45 -15.35 27.30
N PRO A 38 2.68 -15.52 26.77
CA PRO A 38 2.89 -15.65 25.33
C PRO A 38 1.99 -16.72 24.73
N GLU A 39 1.33 -16.41 23.61
CA GLU A 39 0.44 -17.34 22.90
C GLU A 39 -0.74 -17.86 23.76
N TRP A 40 -1.16 -17.14 24.80
CA TRP A 40 -2.31 -17.52 25.66
C TRP A 40 -3.58 -17.87 24.87
N PHE A 41 -3.77 -17.26 23.70
CA PHE A 41 -4.91 -17.49 22.82
C PHE A 41 -4.83 -18.82 22.05
N CYS A 42 -3.74 -19.59 22.12
CA CYS A 42 -3.59 -20.86 21.40
C CYS A 42 -4.27 -22.05 22.10
N GLU A 43 -4.63 -21.93 23.38
CA GLU A 43 -5.23 -23.02 24.15
C GLU A 43 -6.71 -23.26 23.75
N GLU A 44 -7.10 -24.52 23.58
CA GLU A 44 -8.49 -24.92 23.39
C GLU A 44 -9.21 -24.81 24.73
N THR A 45 -9.78 -23.64 25.02
CA THR A 45 -10.66 -23.41 26.16
C THR A 45 -12.09 -23.24 25.64
N ASP A 46 -13.05 -23.80 26.37
CA ASP A 46 -14.47 -23.51 26.14
C ASP A 46 -14.73 -22.07 26.61
N TRP A 47 -14.67 -21.13 25.68
CA TRP A 47 -14.95 -19.73 25.95
C TRP A 47 -16.47 -19.52 25.85
N ASP A 48 -17.10 -19.27 27.00
CA ASP A 48 -18.55 -19.04 27.11
C ASP A 48 -19.00 -17.69 26.49
N ASP A 49 -18.06 -16.77 26.23
CA ASP A 49 -18.34 -15.45 25.63
C ASP A 49 -17.97 -15.41 24.15
N ASP A 50 -19.00 -15.20 23.30
CA ASP A 50 -18.85 -15.00 21.86
C ASP A 50 -17.88 -13.86 21.51
N ALA A 51 -17.82 -12.80 22.32
CA ALA A 51 -16.92 -11.66 22.08
C ALA A 51 -15.45 -12.02 22.33
N GLU A 52 -15.18 -12.84 23.34
CA GLU A 52 -13.83 -13.36 23.63
C GLU A 52 -13.40 -14.36 22.56
N CYS A 53 -14.31 -15.23 22.13
CA CYS A 53 -14.07 -16.21 21.06
C CYS A 53 -13.66 -15.53 19.73
N VAL A 54 -14.31 -14.42 19.37
CA VAL A 54 -13.98 -13.60 18.19
C VAL A 54 -12.54 -13.09 18.25
N ASN A 55 -12.11 -12.51 19.38
CA ASN A 55 -10.76 -11.97 19.54
C ASN A 55 -9.70 -13.08 19.48
N ILE A 56 -9.96 -14.21 20.12
CA ILE A 56 -9.06 -15.36 20.12
C ILE A 56 -8.86 -15.90 18.70
N LYS A 57 -9.95 -16.07 17.94
CA LYS A 57 -9.87 -16.49 16.53
C LYS A 57 -9.08 -15.50 15.69
N LYS A 58 -9.31 -14.20 15.86
CA LYS A 58 -8.53 -13.18 15.18
C LYS A 58 -7.03 -13.32 15.49
N PHE A 59 -6.65 -13.42 16.77
CA PHE A 59 -5.25 -13.56 17.16
C PHE A 59 -4.60 -14.85 16.62
N ARG A 60 -5.33 -15.98 16.61
CA ARG A 60 -4.87 -17.21 15.96
C ARG A 60 -4.67 -17.02 14.45
N GLY A 61 -5.59 -16.33 13.80
CA GLY A 61 -5.48 -15.95 12.39
C GLY A 61 -4.23 -15.12 12.13
N ASP A 62 -3.99 -14.08 12.93
CA ASP A 62 -2.84 -13.18 12.82
C ASP A 62 -1.51 -13.93 13.05
N LEU A 63 -1.47 -14.82 14.04
CA LEU A 63 -0.31 -15.66 14.31
C LEU A 63 -0.04 -16.62 13.13
N ALA A 64 -1.07 -17.31 12.64
CA ALA A 64 -0.95 -18.20 11.49
C ALA A 64 -0.52 -17.44 10.23
N TYR A 65 -1.04 -16.23 10.02
CA TYR A 65 -0.63 -15.36 8.92
C TYR A 65 0.86 -15.00 9.02
N LYS A 66 1.32 -14.61 10.21
CA LYS A 66 2.74 -14.31 10.47
C LYS A 66 3.64 -15.54 10.24
N GLN A 67 3.14 -16.74 10.55
CA GLN A 67 3.81 -18.02 10.29
C GLN A 67 3.71 -18.47 8.81
N ARG A 68 3.05 -17.69 7.94
CA ARG A 68 2.79 -17.99 6.52
C ARG A 68 1.88 -19.21 6.31
N GLU A 69 1.13 -19.62 7.33
CA GLU A 69 0.13 -20.68 7.27
C GLU A 69 -1.21 -20.13 6.71
N PHE A 70 -1.20 -19.59 5.49
CA PHE A 70 -2.32 -18.79 4.96
C PHE A 70 -3.66 -19.52 4.89
N LYS A 71 -3.66 -20.84 4.66
CA LYS A 71 -4.90 -21.65 4.67
C LYS A 71 -5.52 -21.71 6.07
N LYS A 72 -4.68 -21.84 7.10
CA LYS A 72 -5.12 -21.88 8.50
C LYS A 72 -5.56 -20.49 8.97
N ALA A 73 -4.80 -19.46 8.64
CA ALA A 73 -5.18 -18.08 8.91
C ALA A 73 -6.57 -17.75 8.32
N LEU A 74 -6.79 -18.12 7.05
CA LEU A 74 -8.08 -17.96 6.40
C LEU A 74 -9.22 -18.72 7.11
N CYS A 75 -8.96 -19.92 7.61
CA CYS A 75 -9.93 -20.70 8.39
C CYS A 75 -10.32 -19.98 9.68
N GLU A 76 -9.35 -19.45 10.42
CA GLU A 76 -9.59 -18.71 11.67
C GLU A 76 -10.35 -17.40 11.42
N TYR A 77 -9.94 -16.62 10.41
CA TYR A 77 -10.65 -15.40 10.03
C TYR A 77 -12.08 -15.66 9.55
N SER A 78 -12.30 -16.75 8.81
CA SER A 78 -13.64 -17.15 8.38
C SER A 78 -14.52 -17.53 9.58
N GLY A 79 -13.96 -18.25 10.55
CA GLY A 79 -14.65 -18.54 11.81
C GLY A 79 -14.98 -17.27 12.60
N CYS A 80 -14.05 -16.31 12.64
CA CYS A 80 -14.27 -15.01 13.26
C CYS A 80 -15.43 -14.24 12.60
N LEU A 81 -15.49 -14.22 11.26
CA LEU A 81 -16.52 -13.50 10.51
C LEU A 81 -17.94 -14.06 10.71
N VAL A 82 -18.07 -15.37 10.97
CA VAL A 82 -19.35 -16.03 11.27
C VAL A 82 -19.90 -15.60 12.63
N LEU A 83 -19.02 -15.43 13.62
CA LEU A 83 -19.41 -15.00 14.97
C LEU A 83 -19.67 -13.48 15.05
N LEU A 84 -19.10 -12.69 14.14
CA LEU A 84 -19.22 -11.24 14.17
C LEU A 84 -20.60 -10.74 13.75
N PRO A 85 -21.34 -9.99 14.61
CA PRO A 85 -22.62 -9.41 14.23
C PRO A 85 -22.41 -8.30 13.18
N PRO A 86 -23.40 -8.04 12.29
CA PRO A 86 -23.30 -6.98 11.28
C PRO A 86 -23.05 -5.57 11.85
N SER A 87 -23.43 -5.32 13.10
CA SER A 87 -23.21 -4.06 13.80
C SER A 87 -21.73 -3.78 14.09
N ASN A 88 -20.88 -4.81 14.20
CA ASN A 88 -19.45 -4.65 14.44
C ASN A 88 -18.68 -4.41 13.12
N ALA A 89 -19.00 -3.31 12.44
CA ALA A 89 -18.46 -2.99 11.12
C ALA A 89 -16.93 -2.84 11.10
N ALA A 90 -16.34 -2.34 12.19
CA ALA A 90 -14.90 -2.13 12.29
C ALA A 90 -14.13 -3.46 12.28
N MET A 91 -14.50 -4.40 13.16
CA MET A 91 -13.81 -5.69 13.22
C MET A 91 -14.11 -6.56 11.98
N ARG A 92 -15.32 -6.47 11.41
CA ARG A 92 -15.64 -7.16 10.16
C ARG A 92 -14.75 -6.70 9.01
N ARG A 93 -14.54 -5.38 8.87
CA ARG A 93 -13.63 -4.80 7.86
C ARG A 93 -12.21 -5.34 8.02
N ASP A 94 -11.69 -5.32 9.24
CA ASP A 94 -10.33 -5.78 9.59
C ASP A 94 -10.13 -7.28 9.27
N VAL A 95 -11.10 -8.12 9.66
CA VAL A 95 -11.07 -9.56 9.36
C VAL A 95 -11.18 -9.82 7.85
N GLN A 96 -12.06 -9.10 7.14
CA GLN A 96 -12.20 -9.22 5.69
C GLN A 96 -10.92 -8.79 4.95
N GLU A 97 -10.29 -7.70 5.38
CA GLU A 97 -9.00 -7.26 4.84
C GLU A 97 -7.92 -8.35 5.01
N SER A 98 -7.90 -9.00 6.18
CA SER A 98 -7.01 -10.12 6.49
C SER A 98 -7.31 -11.37 5.66
N GLN A 99 -8.58 -11.68 5.40
CA GLN A 99 -8.97 -12.74 4.46
C GLN A 99 -8.49 -12.43 3.03
N ALA A 100 -8.65 -11.20 2.56
CA ALA A 100 -8.19 -10.79 1.23
C ALA A 100 -6.67 -10.97 1.07
N ARG A 101 -5.89 -10.60 2.09
CA ARG A 101 -4.44 -10.87 2.12
C ARG A 101 -4.12 -12.36 2.05
N CYS A 102 -4.84 -13.19 2.81
CA CYS A 102 -4.68 -14.65 2.74
C CYS A 102 -4.99 -15.19 1.33
N PHE A 103 -6.09 -14.75 0.72
CA PHE A 103 -6.45 -15.14 -0.65
C PHE A 103 -5.37 -14.74 -1.66
N ALA A 104 -4.81 -13.53 -1.55
CA ALA A 104 -3.73 -13.06 -2.40
C ALA A 104 -2.50 -13.97 -2.32
N HIS A 105 -2.06 -14.32 -1.10
CA HIS A 105 -0.93 -15.23 -0.90
C HIS A 105 -1.20 -16.67 -1.36
N LEU A 106 -2.47 -17.08 -1.42
CA LEU A 106 -2.89 -18.39 -1.93
C LEU A 106 -3.09 -18.42 -3.45
N GLY A 107 -2.79 -17.33 -4.17
CA GLY A 107 -3.02 -17.22 -5.61
C GLY A 107 -4.49 -17.03 -6.00
N ARG A 108 -5.39 -16.86 -5.02
CA ARG A 108 -6.84 -16.70 -5.19
C ARG A 108 -7.20 -15.22 -5.38
N HIS A 109 -6.55 -14.58 -6.35
CA HIS A 109 -6.61 -13.11 -6.52
C HIS A 109 -8.00 -12.58 -6.83
N LYS A 110 -8.85 -13.37 -7.49
CA LYS A 110 -10.24 -12.97 -7.79
C LYS A 110 -11.03 -12.69 -6.50
N GLU A 111 -10.96 -13.60 -5.54
CA GLU A 111 -11.65 -13.47 -4.25
C GLU A 111 -11.05 -12.34 -3.41
N ALA A 112 -9.72 -12.18 -3.45
CA ALA A 112 -9.06 -11.06 -2.79
C ALA A 112 -9.57 -9.70 -3.32
N LEU A 113 -9.71 -9.56 -4.65
CA LEU A 113 -10.20 -8.35 -5.28
C LEU A 113 -11.71 -8.12 -5.05
N GLU A 114 -12.52 -9.18 -5.02
CA GLU A 114 -13.95 -9.09 -4.68
C GLU A 114 -14.17 -8.55 -3.25
N ILE A 115 -13.34 -9.00 -2.30
CA ILE A 115 -13.36 -8.46 -0.93
C ILE A 115 -12.90 -7.00 -0.94
N ALA A 116 -11.78 -6.69 -1.59
CA ALA A 116 -11.27 -5.33 -1.66
C ALA A 116 -12.30 -4.34 -2.24
N GLU A 117 -13.03 -4.73 -3.29
CA GLU A 117 -14.09 -3.91 -3.88
C GLU A 117 -15.30 -3.76 -2.94
N THR A 118 -15.68 -4.82 -2.23
CA THR A 118 -16.73 -4.74 -1.20
C THR A 118 -16.35 -3.75 -0.10
N LEU A 119 -15.09 -3.81 0.38
CA LEU A 119 -14.57 -2.88 1.38
C LEU A 119 -14.50 -1.44 0.86
N ARG A 120 -14.17 -1.27 -0.43
CA ARG A 120 -14.15 0.02 -1.13
C ARG A 120 -15.53 0.68 -1.13
N LEU A 121 -16.57 -0.07 -1.52
CA LEU A 121 -17.95 0.41 -1.56
C LEU A 121 -18.49 0.72 -0.15
N GLY A 122 -18.00 0.02 0.87
CA GLY A 122 -18.34 0.24 2.29
C GLY A 122 -17.45 1.27 3.00
N ALA A 123 -16.61 2.01 2.29
CA ALA A 123 -15.74 3.02 2.88
C ALA A 123 -16.51 4.32 3.19
N THR A 124 -16.24 4.87 4.36
CA THR A 124 -16.96 6.03 4.92
C THR A 124 -16.04 7.19 5.30
N ASN A 125 -14.73 6.98 5.25
CA ASN A 125 -13.71 7.96 5.57
C ASN A 125 -12.45 7.69 4.72
N THR A 126 -11.49 8.60 4.80
CA THR A 126 -10.21 8.52 4.08
C THR A 126 -9.35 7.35 4.51
N ASP A 127 -9.39 6.97 5.78
CA ASP A 127 -8.60 5.86 6.32
C ASP A 127 -9.05 4.54 5.70
N HIS A 128 -10.37 4.31 5.65
CA HIS A 128 -10.99 3.16 5.00
C HIS A 128 -10.58 3.05 3.52
N ILE A 129 -10.54 4.17 2.80
CA ILE A 129 -10.09 4.17 1.40
C ILE A 129 -8.59 3.89 1.32
N THR A 130 -7.80 4.48 2.20
CA THR A 130 -6.34 4.30 2.26
C THR A 130 -5.99 2.82 2.46
N THR A 131 -6.64 2.14 3.41
CA THR A 131 -6.37 0.72 3.67
C THR A 131 -6.77 -0.15 2.48
N VAL A 132 -7.90 0.13 1.84
CA VAL A 132 -8.38 -0.61 0.67
C VAL A 132 -7.48 -0.41 -0.55
N LEU A 133 -7.05 0.83 -0.84
CA LEU A 133 -6.09 1.11 -1.90
C LEU A 133 -4.74 0.44 -1.63
N GLY A 134 -4.30 0.41 -0.37
CA GLY A 134 -3.10 -0.32 0.04
C GLY A 134 -3.22 -1.83 -0.16
N LEU A 135 -4.38 -2.41 0.16
CA LEU A 135 -4.67 -3.82 -0.11
C LEU A 135 -4.67 -4.12 -1.61
N GLN A 136 -5.35 -3.31 -2.42
CA GLN A 136 -5.39 -3.47 -3.87
C GLN A 136 -3.98 -3.34 -4.48
N LEU A 137 -3.21 -2.35 -4.04
CA LEU A 137 -1.82 -2.17 -4.45
C LEU A 137 -0.99 -3.42 -4.17
N ALA A 138 -1.08 -3.99 -2.97
CA ALA A 138 -0.37 -5.21 -2.62
C ALA A 138 -0.78 -6.40 -3.50
N ILE A 139 -2.08 -6.56 -3.78
CA ILE A 139 -2.57 -7.62 -4.68
C ILE A 139 -2.02 -7.41 -6.10
N TYR A 140 -2.10 -6.20 -6.66
CA TYR A 140 -1.61 -5.94 -8.02
C TYR A 140 -0.10 -6.01 -8.15
N GLN A 141 0.66 -5.73 -7.08
CA GLN A 141 2.10 -5.99 -7.03
C GLN A 141 2.41 -7.48 -7.20
N THR A 142 1.66 -8.38 -6.56
CA THR A 142 1.84 -9.84 -6.75
C THR A 142 1.50 -10.32 -8.15
N LEU A 143 0.62 -9.59 -8.85
CA LEU A 143 0.20 -9.88 -10.22
C LEU A 143 1.04 -9.17 -11.28
N GLU A 144 2.01 -8.34 -10.88
CA GLU A 144 2.82 -7.48 -11.75
C GLU A 144 1.98 -6.59 -12.70
N ARG A 145 0.81 -6.16 -12.23
CA ARG A 145 -0.17 -5.38 -13.00
C ARG A 145 0.11 -3.88 -12.87
N VAL A 146 1.03 -3.39 -13.69
CA VAL A 146 1.60 -2.02 -13.57
C VAL A 146 0.55 -0.92 -13.74
N GLU A 147 -0.38 -1.03 -14.68
CA GLU A 147 -1.44 -0.04 -14.89
C GLU A 147 -2.36 0.08 -13.66
N GLU A 148 -2.74 -1.05 -13.08
CA GLU A 148 -3.57 -1.08 -11.86
C GLU A 148 -2.80 -0.60 -10.63
N ILE A 149 -1.49 -0.85 -10.56
CA ILE A 149 -0.60 -0.28 -9.53
C ILE A 149 -0.63 1.25 -9.61
N ILE A 150 -0.47 1.84 -10.79
CA ILE A 150 -0.58 3.29 -11.00
C ILE A 150 -1.97 3.79 -10.60
N GLY A 151 -3.03 3.08 -11.02
CA GLY A 151 -4.41 3.38 -10.67
C GLY A 151 -4.72 3.33 -9.17
N CYS A 152 -3.95 2.60 -8.36
CA CYS A 152 -4.03 2.62 -6.90
C CYS A 152 -3.20 3.76 -6.30
N LEU A 153 -2.00 4.00 -6.83
CA LEU A 153 -1.04 4.98 -6.31
C LEU A 153 -1.49 6.42 -6.52
N GLN A 154 -2.09 6.74 -7.68
CA GLN A 154 -2.56 8.10 -7.97
C GLN A 154 -3.61 8.59 -6.94
N PRO A 155 -4.72 7.86 -6.66
CA PRO A 155 -5.63 8.22 -5.57
C PRO A 155 -4.97 8.24 -4.20
N LEU A 156 -4.05 7.31 -3.92
CA LEU A 156 -3.34 7.25 -2.63
C LEU A 156 -2.48 8.50 -2.41
N ILE A 157 -1.85 9.04 -3.45
CA ILE A 157 -1.09 10.30 -3.41
C ILE A 157 -2.01 11.51 -3.28
N LEU A 158 -3.21 11.48 -3.87
CA LEU A 158 -4.18 12.55 -3.65
C LEU A 158 -4.65 12.62 -2.20
N LEU A 159 -4.75 11.48 -1.52
CA LEU A 159 -5.07 11.39 -0.09
C LEU A 159 -3.87 11.76 0.79
N HIS A 160 -2.67 11.31 0.41
CA HIS A 160 -1.44 11.44 1.21
C HIS A 160 -0.30 12.06 0.39
N PRO A 161 -0.40 13.35 0.00
CA PRO A 161 0.54 13.99 -0.93
C PRO A 161 1.96 14.12 -0.39
N PHE A 162 2.15 14.02 0.93
CA PHE A 162 3.46 14.10 1.58
C PHE A 162 4.06 12.74 1.95
N HIS A 163 3.46 11.62 1.53
CA HIS A 163 4.00 10.29 1.81
C HIS A 163 5.07 9.90 0.76
N PRO A 164 6.37 9.95 1.07
CA PRO A 164 7.45 9.76 0.08
C PRO A 164 7.41 8.38 -0.59
N GLY A 165 7.01 7.34 0.16
CA GLY A 165 6.95 5.98 -0.36
C GLY A 165 5.98 5.80 -1.52
N ASN A 166 4.87 6.56 -1.53
CA ASN A 166 3.86 6.44 -2.60
C ASN A 166 4.39 7.04 -3.90
N TRP A 167 5.06 8.18 -3.79
CA TRP A 167 5.74 8.83 -4.91
C TRP A 167 6.87 7.97 -5.49
N LYS A 168 7.68 7.33 -4.63
CA LYS A 168 8.73 6.40 -5.07
C LYS A 168 8.14 5.22 -5.85
N LEU A 169 7.10 4.58 -5.30
CA LEU A 169 6.42 3.46 -5.97
C LEU A 169 5.76 3.88 -7.29
N LEU A 170 5.21 5.10 -7.36
CA LEU A 170 4.62 5.63 -8.59
C LEU A 170 5.70 5.84 -9.66
N ALA A 171 6.85 6.39 -9.26
CA ALA A 171 7.99 6.58 -10.14
C ALA A 171 8.50 5.24 -10.72
N GLU A 172 8.63 4.22 -9.86
CA GLU A 172 9.02 2.87 -10.27
C GLU A 172 7.99 2.24 -11.21
N ALA A 173 6.69 2.48 -10.99
CA ALA A 173 5.64 1.96 -11.86
C ALA A 173 5.68 2.62 -13.25
N TYR A 174 5.85 3.94 -13.34
CA TYR A 174 6.06 4.63 -14.63
C TYR A 174 7.35 4.18 -15.31
N ALA A 175 8.43 4.00 -14.55
CA ALA A 175 9.70 3.48 -15.07
C ALA A 175 9.55 2.09 -15.70
N LYS A 176 8.78 1.20 -15.07
CA LYS A 176 8.48 -0.11 -15.65
C LYS A 176 7.76 0.00 -17.00
N LEU A 177 6.81 0.93 -17.13
CA LEU A 177 6.14 1.17 -18.43
C LEU A 177 7.10 1.70 -19.51
N LEU A 178 8.20 2.36 -19.13
CA LEU A 178 9.25 2.80 -20.06
C LEU A 178 10.18 1.65 -20.46
N GLU A 179 10.49 0.74 -19.54
CA GLU A 179 11.38 -0.41 -19.77
C GLU A 179 10.73 -1.52 -20.63
N PHE A 180 9.39 -1.54 -20.75
CA PHE A 180 8.70 -2.35 -21.75
C PHE A 180 8.68 -1.60 -23.10
N PRO A 181 9.45 -2.01 -24.11
CA PRO A 181 9.42 -1.30 -25.38
C PRO A 181 8.13 -1.63 -26.12
N ALA A 182 7.40 -0.61 -26.57
CA ALA A 182 7.09 -0.61 -27.99
C ALA A 182 8.44 -0.50 -28.72
N PRO A 183 8.72 -1.34 -29.73
CA PRO A 183 10.03 -1.36 -30.37
C PRO A 183 10.34 0.02 -30.97
N LEU A 184 11.28 0.72 -30.36
CA LEU A 184 11.92 1.90 -30.94
C LEU A 184 12.88 1.41 -32.02
N SER A 185 12.42 1.37 -33.27
CA SER A 185 13.32 1.32 -34.43
C SER A 185 13.14 2.61 -35.24
N LEU A 186 14.02 3.57 -35.00
CA LEU A 186 14.35 4.58 -35.99
C LEU A 186 15.44 4.01 -36.90
N SER A 187 15.03 3.43 -38.03
CA SER A 187 15.70 3.54 -39.33
C SER A 187 14.84 2.83 -40.39
N GLU A 188 14.40 3.60 -41.38
CA GLU A 188 13.96 3.08 -42.68
C GLU A 188 15.17 2.49 -43.42
N ALA A 189 15.24 1.16 -43.48
CA ALA A 189 15.67 0.42 -44.66
C ALA A 189 15.25 -1.05 -44.52
N ASP A 190 14.87 -1.64 -45.64
CA ASP A 190 14.59 -3.07 -45.85
C ASP A 190 13.19 -3.60 -45.47
N LEU A 191 12.18 -3.05 -46.14
CA LEU A 191 11.05 -3.85 -46.60
C LEU A 191 11.45 -4.69 -47.82
N LEU A 192 11.65 -6.01 -47.67
CA LEU A 192 11.33 -7.01 -48.71
C LEU A 192 11.10 -8.42 -48.11
N GLN A 193 9.88 -8.64 -47.57
CA GLN A 193 8.98 -9.81 -47.80
C GLN A 193 9.52 -11.26 -47.51
N PRO A 194 8.72 -12.35 -47.63
CA PRO A 194 7.89 -12.92 -46.55
C PRO A 194 8.11 -14.45 -46.37
N ASP A 195 7.70 -15.07 -45.25
CA ASP A 195 6.96 -16.35 -45.34
C ASP A 195 6.34 -16.88 -44.02
N ARG A 196 5.06 -17.23 -44.17
CA ARG A 196 4.31 -18.40 -43.65
C ARG A 196 4.28 -18.76 -42.15
N LEU A 197 3.16 -18.36 -41.54
CA LEU A 197 2.08 -19.23 -41.02
C LEU A 197 2.45 -20.68 -40.63
N THR A 198 2.18 -21.04 -39.38
CA THR A 198 1.44 -22.28 -39.08
C THR A 198 0.70 -22.18 -37.75
N ALA A 199 -0.63 -22.26 -37.85
CA ALA A 199 -1.57 -22.44 -36.75
C ALA A 199 -1.47 -23.86 -36.19
N GLY A 200 -1.75 -24.03 -34.89
CA GLY A 200 -1.74 -25.34 -34.24
C GLY A 200 -2.44 -25.37 -32.88
N ASN A 201 -3.75 -25.13 -32.90
CA ASN A 201 -4.78 -25.70 -32.01
C ASN A 201 -4.55 -25.80 -30.48
N CYS A 202 -5.31 -24.95 -29.79
CA CYS A 202 -5.89 -25.19 -28.47
C CYS A 202 -6.95 -26.31 -28.52
N LEU A 203 -7.22 -26.95 -27.37
CA LEU A 203 -8.50 -27.46 -26.82
C LEU A 203 -8.19 -28.67 -25.90
N LYS A 204 -8.26 -28.53 -24.57
CA LYS A 204 -9.42 -28.69 -23.65
C LYS A 204 -9.29 -29.98 -22.83
N ALA A 205 -9.25 -29.85 -21.51
CA ALA A 205 -9.94 -30.76 -20.59
C ALA A 205 -10.34 -30.00 -19.31
N SER A 206 -11.61 -30.15 -18.97
CA SER A 206 -12.39 -29.62 -17.86
C SER A 206 -12.29 -30.62 -16.69
N ALA A 207 -11.98 -30.19 -15.46
CA ALA A 207 -12.88 -29.91 -14.32
C ALA A 207 -13.14 -31.12 -13.39
N GLU A 208 -13.40 -30.78 -12.11
CA GLU A 208 -13.78 -31.62 -10.95
C GLU A 208 -12.58 -32.33 -10.26
N GLU A 209 -12.36 -32.30 -8.95
CA GLU A 209 -13.31 -32.26 -7.82
C GLU A 209 -12.60 -31.84 -6.51
N CYS A 210 -13.31 -31.09 -5.65
CA CYS A 210 -12.99 -30.89 -4.24
C CYS A 210 -13.37 -32.13 -3.43
N ARG A 211 -12.50 -32.63 -2.53
CA ARG A 211 -12.86 -32.92 -1.11
C ARG A 211 -11.72 -33.49 -0.26
N SER A 212 -11.79 -33.08 1.01
CA SER A 212 -11.27 -33.72 2.25
C SER A 212 -9.76 -33.88 2.43
N GLN A 213 -9.19 -33.23 3.45
CA GLN A 213 -8.99 -33.84 4.77
C GLN A 213 -8.50 -32.81 5.81
N CYS A 214 -9.20 -32.74 6.94
CA CYS A 214 -8.78 -32.01 8.13
C CYS A 214 -7.96 -32.95 9.02
N CYS A 215 -6.94 -32.36 9.63
CA CYS A 215 -6.44 -32.62 10.97
C CYS A 215 -5.75 -33.97 11.23
N GLN A 216 -4.43 -33.92 11.36
CA GLN A 216 -3.74 -34.66 12.43
C GLN A 216 -2.70 -33.76 13.10
N LYS A 217 -2.79 -33.71 14.44
CA LYS A 217 -1.83 -33.11 15.35
C LYS A 217 -0.64 -34.05 15.43
N ASP A 218 0.58 -33.50 15.35
CA ASP A 218 1.73 -34.11 16.02
C ASP A 218 2.51 -33.00 16.74
N SER A 219 2.51 -33.15 18.05
CA SER A 219 3.22 -32.32 19.01
C SER A 219 4.70 -32.69 19.01
N SER A 220 5.59 -31.74 18.72
CA SER A 220 6.91 -31.75 19.34
C SER A 220 7.50 -30.34 19.40
N ARG A 221 7.66 -29.88 20.64
CA ARG A 221 8.12 -28.56 21.05
C ARG A 221 9.65 -28.50 20.95
N LYS A 222 10.19 -27.46 20.31
CA LYS A 222 11.51 -26.94 20.68
C LYS A 222 11.55 -25.43 20.44
N GLY A 223 11.74 -24.70 21.54
CA GLY A 223 11.81 -23.25 21.55
C GLY A 223 13.01 -22.75 20.76
N SER A 224 12.76 -21.74 19.93
CA SER A 224 13.80 -20.87 19.40
C SER A 224 13.35 -19.44 19.64
N SER A 225 14.17 -18.72 20.40
CA SER A 225 14.08 -17.29 20.64
C SER A 225 14.07 -16.56 19.30
N LEU A 226 12.97 -15.89 18.97
CA LEU A 226 12.88 -15.04 17.79
C LEU A 226 12.86 -13.58 18.24
N GLN A 227 13.94 -12.88 17.89
CA GLN A 227 14.09 -11.45 18.04
C GLN A 227 12.98 -10.73 17.27
N PHE A 228 12.33 -9.79 17.96
CA PHE A 228 11.28 -8.96 17.43
C PHE A 228 11.88 -7.78 16.66
N SER A 229 11.51 -7.62 15.38
CA SER A 229 11.59 -6.35 14.66
C SER A 229 10.17 -5.80 14.47
N PRO A 230 9.91 -4.50 14.73
CA PRO A 230 8.60 -3.91 14.44
C PRO A 230 8.36 -3.90 12.93
N TRP A 231 7.32 -4.61 12.50
CA TRP A 231 6.88 -4.60 11.10
C TRP A 231 5.85 -3.49 10.93
N THR A 232 6.08 -2.59 9.99
CA THR A 232 5.06 -1.65 9.52
C THR A 232 4.15 -2.39 8.55
N ASN A 233 2.84 -2.20 8.68
CA ASN A 233 1.77 -2.90 7.94
C ASN A 233 1.77 -2.73 6.41
N ASN A 234 2.82 -2.13 5.84
CA ASN A 234 2.95 -1.82 4.41
C ASN A 234 4.06 -2.59 3.69
N SER A 235 4.66 -3.61 4.30
CA SER A 235 5.74 -4.38 3.66
C SER A 235 5.31 -5.79 3.32
N PHE A 236 4.89 -6.01 2.06
CA PHE A 236 5.04 -7.31 1.42
C PHE A 236 6.55 -7.55 1.28
N GLY A 237 7.10 -8.46 2.08
CA GLY A 237 8.53 -8.80 1.99
C GLY A 237 8.85 -9.40 0.62
N SER A 238 9.99 -9.01 0.04
CA SER A 238 10.57 -9.66 -1.14
C SER A 238 10.69 -11.17 -0.89
N CYS A 239 10.07 -11.97 -1.75
CA CYS A 239 10.05 -13.41 -1.61
C CYS A 239 11.24 -13.99 -2.38
N GLU A 240 12.15 -14.67 -1.68
CA GLU A 240 13.07 -15.58 -2.35
C GLU A 240 12.30 -16.80 -2.87
N GLU A 241 12.62 -17.10 -4.12
CA GLU A 241 11.98 -18.00 -5.05
C GLU A 241 12.17 -19.48 -4.66
N ARG A 242 11.08 -20.24 -4.51
CA ARG A 242 11.06 -21.68 -4.83
C ARG A 242 9.69 -22.11 -5.40
N GLN A 243 9.76 -22.46 -6.68
CA GLN A 243 8.84 -23.30 -7.48
C GLN A 243 7.46 -22.72 -7.80
N THR A 244 7.40 -22.03 -8.94
CA THR A 244 6.19 -21.59 -9.63
C THR A 244 5.65 -22.72 -10.52
N GLU A 245 4.49 -23.28 -10.19
CA GLU A 245 3.62 -23.90 -11.21
C GLU A 245 2.95 -22.77 -12.00
N LYS A 246 3.30 -22.65 -13.28
CA LYS A 246 2.66 -21.70 -14.21
C LYS A 246 1.20 -22.11 -14.45
N GLY A 247 0.30 -21.56 -13.65
CA GLY A 247 -1.14 -21.57 -13.94
C GLY A 247 -1.46 -20.63 -15.10
N HIS A 248 -1.92 -21.17 -16.22
CA HIS A 248 -2.40 -20.41 -17.36
C HIS A 248 -3.74 -19.73 -17.00
N PHE A 249 -3.72 -18.41 -16.75
CA PHE A 249 -4.93 -17.67 -16.41
C PHE A 249 -5.64 -17.20 -17.68
N GLY A 250 -6.81 -17.79 -17.95
CA GLY A 250 -7.71 -17.37 -19.01
C GLY A 250 -8.35 -16.00 -18.70
N ALA A 251 -8.56 -15.22 -19.75
CA ALA A 251 -9.10 -13.86 -19.74
C ALA A 251 -10.26 -13.67 -18.75
N LEU A 252 -9.98 -12.94 -17.66
CA LEU A 252 -11.01 -12.49 -16.73
C LEU A 252 -11.84 -11.40 -17.42
N GLY A 253 -13.16 -11.60 -17.43
CA GLY A 253 -14.12 -10.69 -18.04
C GLY A 253 -13.92 -9.25 -17.60
N ARG A 254 -13.82 -8.35 -18.58
CA ARG A 254 -13.82 -6.90 -18.41
C ARG A 254 -15.07 -6.48 -17.63
N THR A 255 -14.92 -6.14 -16.36
CA THR A 255 -15.75 -5.14 -15.70
C THR A 255 -15.42 -3.79 -16.33
N LYS A 256 -16.07 -3.49 -17.46
CA LYS A 256 -16.10 -2.14 -18.05
C LYS A 256 -16.92 -1.24 -17.12
N ALA A 257 -16.25 -0.54 -16.21
CA ALA A 257 -16.71 0.73 -15.63
C ALA A 257 -15.64 1.41 -14.77
N LEU A 258 -14.44 1.66 -15.31
CA LEU A 258 -13.59 2.83 -15.03
C LEU A 258 -12.44 2.81 -16.03
N LEU A 259 -12.08 3.95 -16.62
CA LEU A 259 -11.05 4.12 -17.67
C LEU A 259 -11.51 3.79 -19.11
N HIS A 260 -12.38 4.65 -19.64
CA HIS A 260 -12.41 4.97 -21.07
C HIS A 260 -11.85 6.39 -21.22
N ALA A 261 -10.54 6.52 -21.42
CA ALA A 261 -9.93 7.75 -21.93
C ALA A 261 -8.51 7.54 -22.47
N THR A 262 -8.31 6.54 -23.32
CA THR A 262 -7.15 6.51 -24.25
C THR A 262 -7.54 5.70 -25.48
N LYS A 263 -8.43 6.29 -26.29
CA LYS A 263 -8.52 6.01 -27.73
C LYS A 263 -9.40 7.07 -28.38
N ALA A 264 -8.77 8.17 -28.79
CA ALA A 264 -9.28 9.02 -29.86
C ALA A 264 -8.16 9.17 -30.89
N ALA A 265 -8.42 8.61 -32.07
CA ALA A 265 -7.86 8.87 -33.40
C ALA A 265 -6.35 9.17 -33.58
N VAL A 266 -5.71 8.32 -34.39
CA VAL A 266 -4.33 8.41 -34.94
C VAL A 266 -4.24 9.58 -35.96
N PRO A 267 -3.09 10.29 -36.06
CA PRO A 267 -2.05 9.94 -37.04
C PRO A 267 -0.70 9.60 -36.36
N ASP A 268 0.13 8.83 -37.06
CA ASP A 268 1.28 8.04 -36.62
C ASP A 268 2.50 8.80 -36.01
N SER A 269 2.31 9.60 -34.94
CA SER A 269 3.38 10.19 -34.12
C SER A 269 3.26 9.91 -32.61
N SER A 270 2.20 9.22 -32.18
CA SER A 270 1.77 9.15 -30.77
C SER A 270 2.63 8.30 -29.84
N GLY A 271 3.52 7.45 -30.36
CA GLY A 271 4.37 6.57 -29.54
C GLY A 271 5.49 7.33 -28.82
N GLN A 272 6.04 8.36 -29.46
CA GLN A 272 7.16 9.13 -28.92
C GLN A 272 6.71 10.11 -27.83
N GLU A 273 5.53 10.70 -28.00
CA GLU A 273 4.94 11.66 -27.06
C GLU A 273 4.52 10.98 -25.74
N GLY A 274 3.90 9.79 -25.82
CA GLY A 274 3.56 9.01 -24.63
C GLY A 274 4.78 8.52 -23.84
N SER A 275 5.87 8.16 -24.54
CA SER A 275 7.13 7.78 -23.87
C SER A 275 7.82 8.98 -23.21
N LYS A 276 7.75 10.18 -23.81
CA LYS A 276 8.29 11.41 -23.20
C LYS A 276 7.50 11.79 -21.94
N ASP A 277 6.17 11.70 -22.00
CA ASP A 277 5.30 11.96 -20.84
C ASP A 277 5.59 10.98 -19.68
N LEU A 278 5.67 9.67 -19.96
CA LEU A 278 6.00 8.67 -18.94
C LEU A 278 7.38 8.92 -18.31
N TRP A 279 8.37 9.36 -19.10
CA TRP A 279 9.69 9.72 -18.60
C TRP A 279 9.62 10.93 -17.65
N ILE A 280 8.86 11.98 -18.03
CA ILE A 280 8.62 13.15 -17.18
C ILE A 280 7.95 12.71 -15.87
N TYR A 281 6.93 11.84 -15.93
CA TYR A 281 6.17 11.41 -14.75
C TYR A 281 7.05 10.59 -13.79
N ALA A 282 7.87 9.68 -14.33
CA ALA A 282 8.81 8.90 -13.54
C ALA A 282 9.83 9.82 -12.83
N CYS A 283 10.49 10.71 -13.57
CA CYS A 283 11.52 11.59 -13.04
C CYS A 283 10.95 12.57 -12.00
N ALA A 284 9.82 13.21 -12.30
CA ALA A 284 9.15 14.12 -11.39
C ALA A 284 8.71 13.42 -10.10
N SER A 285 8.18 12.19 -10.20
CA SER A 285 7.76 11.41 -9.03
C SER A 285 8.95 11.00 -8.16
N PHE A 286 10.09 10.62 -8.76
CA PHE A 286 11.33 10.35 -8.03
C PHE A 286 11.84 11.60 -7.29
N ILE A 287 11.90 12.74 -7.98
CA ILE A 287 12.32 14.02 -7.39
C ILE A 287 11.42 14.40 -6.22
N ARG A 288 10.10 14.28 -6.39
CA ARG A 288 9.12 14.52 -5.32
C ARG A 288 9.36 13.63 -4.11
N ALA A 289 9.59 12.33 -4.33
CA ALA A 289 9.90 11.40 -3.26
C ALA A 289 11.19 11.80 -2.51
N ARG A 290 12.24 12.20 -3.23
CA ARG A 290 13.51 12.67 -2.63
C ARG A 290 13.30 13.93 -1.79
N LEU A 291 12.56 14.92 -2.31
CA LEU A 291 12.29 16.17 -1.58
C LEU A 291 11.52 15.93 -0.27
N LEU A 292 10.52 15.04 -0.31
CA LEU A 292 9.77 14.66 0.89
C LEU A 292 10.64 13.92 1.92
N LEU A 293 11.54 13.04 1.46
CA LEU A 293 12.51 12.37 2.33
C LEU A 293 13.46 13.37 3.00
N GLN A 294 13.96 14.36 2.26
CA GLN A 294 14.80 15.45 2.78
C GLN A 294 14.06 16.29 3.83
N LEU A 295 12.79 16.59 3.58
CA LEU A 295 11.96 17.35 4.51
C LEU A 295 11.80 16.64 5.86
N MET A 296 11.65 15.31 5.86
CA MET A 296 11.50 14.52 7.08
C MET A 296 12.83 14.27 7.81
N GLN A 297 13.97 14.50 7.15
CA GLN A 297 15.29 14.08 7.61
C GLN A 297 15.68 14.68 8.97
N SER A 298 15.36 15.95 9.22
CA SER A 298 15.70 16.64 10.47
C SER A 298 15.00 16.06 11.70
N ASN A 299 13.87 15.37 11.49
CA ASN A 299 13.02 14.82 12.55
C ASN A 299 13.29 13.33 12.79
N GLN A 300 14.27 12.75 12.09
CA GLN A 300 14.59 11.32 12.15
C GLN A 300 15.97 11.08 12.75
N SER A 301 16.12 9.97 13.47
CA SER A 301 17.38 9.54 14.07
C SER A 301 17.57 8.02 13.92
N SER A 302 18.79 7.55 14.15
CA SER A 302 19.14 6.11 14.16
C SER A 302 18.71 5.40 12.86
N PHE A 303 18.09 4.22 12.97
CA PHE A 303 17.66 3.38 11.84
C PHE A 303 16.65 4.06 10.90
N ALA A 304 15.84 4.99 11.40
CA ALA A 304 14.89 5.71 10.56
C ALA A 304 15.63 6.66 9.60
N LEU A 305 16.62 7.39 10.11
CA LEU A 305 17.46 8.29 9.32
C LEU A 305 18.29 7.49 8.30
N GLU A 306 18.89 6.37 8.71
CA GLU A 306 19.68 5.51 7.82
C GLU A 306 18.85 5.01 6.63
N ARG A 307 17.63 4.51 6.90
CA ARG A 307 16.70 4.06 5.83
C ARG A 307 16.31 5.19 4.89
N ASN A 308 16.08 6.39 5.44
CA ASN A 308 15.77 7.57 4.63
C ASN A 308 16.93 7.92 3.70
N LEU A 309 18.15 8.05 4.22
CA LEU A 309 19.34 8.35 3.42
C LEU A 309 19.60 7.31 2.34
N LYS A 310 19.42 6.03 2.66
CA LYS A 310 19.51 4.94 1.68
C LYS A 310 18.48 5.11 0.56
N ALA A 311 17.23 5.40 0.91
CA ALA A 311 16.17 5.61 -0.08
C ALA A 311 16.46 6.85 -0.96
N GLN A 312 17.01 7.93 -0.40
CA GLN A 312 17.43 9.09 -1.19
C GLN A 312 18.54 8.72 -2.19
N GLN A 313 19.53 7.93 -1.77
CA GLN A 313 20.61 7.49 -2.65
C GLN A 313 20.08 6.63 -3.80
N GLU A 314 19.21 5.65 -3.51
CA GLU A 314 18.58 4.81 -4.53
C GLU A 314 17.80 5.64 -5.57
N ILE A 315 17.13 6.70 -5.12
CA ILE A 315 16.41 7.62 -6.00
C ILE A 315 17.39 8.43 -6.87
N GLU A 316 18.48 8.94 -6.30
CA GLU A 316 19.48 9.73 -7.02
C GLU A 316 20.19 8.89 -8.10
N ASP A 317 20.49 7.63 -7.78
CA ASP A 317 21.06 6.67 -8.74
C ASP A 317 20.09 6.45 -9.92
N LYS A 318 18.78 6.34 -9.63
CA LYS A 318 17.74 6.24 -10.67
C LYS A 318 17.66 7.51 -11.50
N ILE A 319 17.54 8.70 -10.90
CA ILE A 319 17.49 9.98 -11.62
C ILE A 319 18.72 10.14 -12.54
N THR A 320 19.90 9.78 -12.05
CA THR A 320 21.14 9.80 -12.83
C THR A 320 21.08 8.83 -14.01
N SER A 321 20.51 7.63 -13.82
CA SER A 321 20.32 6.65 -14.90
C SER A 321 19.34 7.10 -15.99
N PHE A 322 18.36 7.94 -15.63
CA PHE A 322 17.43 8.58 -16.58
C PHE A 322 18.04 9.76 -17.34
N GLY A 323 19.28 10.16 -17.02
CA GLY A 323 19.99 11.26 -17.68
C GLY A 323 19.52 12.67 -17.27
N VAL A 324 18.70 12.80 -16.22
CA VAL A 324 18.18 14.09 -15.74
C VAL A 324 19.31 14.87 -15.06
N LYS A 325 19.76 15.98 -15.69
CA LYS A 325 20.83 16.84 -15.18
C LYS A 325 20.57 18.31 -15.53
N GLY A 326 21.32 19.22 -14.91
CA GLY A 326 21.31 20.65 -15.23
C GLY A 326 19.94 21.30 -15.07
N ASP A 327 19.53 22.07 -16.07
CA ASP A 327 18.31 22.89 -16.02
C ASP A 327 17.02 22.06 -15.89
N ALA A 328 16.99 20.85 -16.48
CA ALA A 328 15.85 19.93 -16.34
C ALA A 328 15.66 19.46 -14.89
N LEU A 329 16.76 19.12 -14.19
CA LEU A 329 16.72 18.74 -12.78
C LEU A 329 16.27 19.91 -11.91
N PHE A 330 16.78 21.11 -12.19
CA PHE A 330 16.40 22.33 -11.48
C PHE A 330 14.90 22.61 -11.62
N LEU A 331 14.39 22.64 -12.85
CA LEU A 331 12.97 22.88 -13.13
C LEU A 331 12.07 21.83 -12.47
N MET A 332 12.39 20.55 -12.59
CA MET A 332 11.62 19.49 -11.95
C MET A 332 11.63 19.61 -10.43
N THR A 333 12.76 20.00 -9.85
CA THR A 333 12.88 20.23 -8.39
C THR A 333 12.04 21.41 -7.94
N GLU A 334 12.02 22.50 -8.71
CA GLU A 334 11.20 23.68 -8.42
C GLU A 334 9.70 23.34 -8.45
N VAL A 335 9.23 22.75 -9.56
CA VAL A 335 7.80 22.42 -9.73
C VAL A 335 7.34 21.38 -8.71
N MET A 336 8.12 20.32 -8.49
CA MET A 336 7.77 19.27 -7.52
C MET A 336 8.05 19.68 -6.07
N GLY A 337 8.59 20.87 -5.82
CA GLY A 337 8.84 21.43 -4.49
C GLY A 337 7.92 22.61 -4.13
N GLU A 338 7.09 23.09 -5.04
CA GLU A 338 6.33 24.34 -4.92
C GLU A 338 5.45 24.42 -3.66
N ASP A 339 4.82 23.30 -3.27
CA ASP A 339 3.96 23.19 -2.09
C ASP A 339 4.69 22.71 -0.83
N LEU A 340 5.99 22.42 -0.89
CA LEU A 340 6.80 21.97 0.26
C LEU A 340 7.30 23.12 1.13
N VAL A 341 6.44 24.11 1.39
CA VAL A 341 6.74 25.26 2.24
C VAL A 341 6.19 25.06 3.67
N PRO A 342 6.89 25.53 4.72
CA PRO A 342 6.49 25.32 6.12
C PRO A 342 5.04 25.71 6.45
N GLU A 343 4.50 26.72 5.76
CA GLU A 343 3.12 27.19 5.91
C GLU A 343 2.11 26.13 5.46
N LYS A 344 2.33 25.53 4.29
CA LYS A 344 1.46 24.49 3.71
C LYS A 344 1.51 23.19 4.48
N LEU A 345 2.70 22.85 4.98
CA LEU A 345 2.91 21.66 5.82
C LEU A 345 2.17 21.73 7.16
N LYS A 346 2.05 22.94 7.74
CA LYS A 346 1.28 23.14 8.98
C LYS A 346 -0.22 23.01 8.74
N GLU A 347 -0.73 23.61 7.67
CA GLU A 347 -2.16 23.53 7.28
C GLU A 347 -2.63 22.08 7.13
N ASP A 348 -1.82 21.22 6.50
CA ASP A 348 -2.17 19.81 6.29
C ASP A 348 -1.90 18.93 7.53
N ALA A 349 -0.85 19.20 8.33
CA ALA A 349 -0.65 18.53 9.62
C ALA A 349 -1.77 18.83 10.64
N GLN A 350 -2.46 19.96 10.50
CA GLN A 350 -3.65 20.31 11.28
C GLN A 350 -4.96 19.86 10.60
N GLY A 351 -4.89 19.42 9.34
CA GLY A 351 -6.00 18.99 8.50
C GLY A 351 -6.32 17.49 8.57
N GLU A 352 -5.44 16.66 9.13
CA GLU A 352 -5.60 15.19 9.24
C GLU A 352 -6.83 14.73 10.04
N VAL A 353 -7.58 15.64 10.68
CA VAL A 353 -8.84 15.34 11.41
C VAL A 353 -10.07 16.01 10.77
N LYS A 354 -10.01 16.41 9.50
CA LYS A 354 -11.26 16.73 8.77
C LYS A 354 -11.79 15.45 8.14
N CYS A 355 -12.76 14.82 8.81
CA CYS A 355 -13.65 13.85 8.18
C CYS A 355 -14.21 14.49 6.90
N LEU A 356 -13.65 14.13 5.74
CA LEU A 356 -14.17 14.57 4.46
C LEU A 356 -15.62 14.10 4.36
N GLY A 357 -16.52 15.01 3.98
CA GLY A 357 -17.92 14.64 3.74
C GLY A 357 -18.00 13.53 2.68
N ALA A 358 -19.03 12.68 2.77
CA ALA A 358 -19.23 11.56 1.85
C ALA A 358 -19.20 11.96 0.37
N SER A 359 -19.66 13.19 0.04
CA SER A 359 -19.60 13.73 -1.33
C SER A 359 -18.17 14.06 -1.78
N THR A 360 -17.34 14.62 -0.90
CA THR A 360 -15.93 14.90 -1.17
C THR A 360 -15.14 13.60 -1.34
N LEU A 361 -15.44 12.59 -0.50
CA LEU A 361 -14.85 11.27 -0.60
C LEU A 361 -15.22 10.61 -1.95
N ALA A 362 -16.50 10.64 -2.33
CA ALA A 362 -16.96 10.10 -3.61
C ALA A 362 -16.34 10.85 -4.81
N SER A 363 -16.25 12.18 -4.75
CA SER A 363 -15.60 12.99 -5.79
C SER A 363 -14.11 12.66 -5.93
N MET A 364 -13.40 12.42 -4.82
CA MET A 364 -12.01 11.95 -4.85
C MET A 364 -11.88 10.57 -5.49
N MET A 365 -12.84 9.68 -5.25
CA MET A 365 -12.84 8.34 -5.84
C MET A 365 -13.14 8.31 -7.34
N THR A 366 -13.71 9.39 -7.88
CA THR A 366 -13.93 9.57 -9.31
C THR A 366 -12.82 10.33 -10.03
N VAL A 367 -11.78 10.79 -9.30
CA VAL A 367 -10.67 11.51 -9.92
C VAL A 367 -9.98 10.61 -10.93
N THR A 368 -9.89 11.09 -12.17
CA THR A 368 -9.32 10.36 -13.28
C THR A 368 -7.79 10.52 -13.32
N ALA A 369 -7.11 9.58 -13.97
CA ALA A 369 -5.66 9.68 -14.20
C ALA A 369 -5.26 11.01 -14.87
N VAL A 370 -6.08 11.49 -15.81
CA VAL A 370 -5.88 12.76 -16.51
C VAL A 370 -5.91 13.96 -15.54
N GLU A 371 -6.80 13.96 -14.56
CA GLU A 371 -6.87 15.03 -13.57
C GLU A 371 -5.68 15.00 -12.60
N PHE A 372 -5.21 13.80 -12.24
CA PHE A 372 -3.99 13.63 -11.46
C PHE A 372 -2.76 14.15 -12.22
N GLU A 373 -2.59 13.72 -13.46
CA GLU A 373 -1.46 14.10 -14.31
C GLU A 373 -1.47 15.61 -14.59
N ARG A 374 -2.65 16.18 -14.85
CA ARG A 374 -2.80 17.63 -15.01
C ARG A 374 -2.40 18.39 -13.74
N LYS A 375 -2.77 17.88 -12.56
CA LYS A 375 -2.44 18.52 -11.28
C LYS A 375 -0.93 18.56 -11.03
N TRP A 376 -0.26 17.44 -11.25
CA TRP A 376 1.13 17.26 -10.79
C TRP A 376 2.19 17.44 -11.88
N PHE A 377 1.85 17.19 -13.15
CA PHE A 377 2.85 17.13 -14.22
C PHE A 377 2.64 18.13 -15.35
N GLN A 378 1.48 18.81 -15.44
CA GLN A 378 1.18 19.71 -16.57
C GLN A 378 2.24 20.82 -16.74
N LYS A 379 2.65 21.49 -15.66
CA LYS A 379 3.68 22.54 -15.71
C LYS A 379 5.00 22.02 -16.30
N LEU A 380 5.37 20.77 -16.00
CA LEU A 380 6.57 20.14 -16.53
C LEU A 380 6.43 19.79 -18.01
N ARG A 381 5.29 19.22 -18.40
CA ARG A 381 5.00 18.92 -19.81
C ARG A 381 5.04 20.16 -20.69
N ASP A 382 4.57 21.30 -20.18
CA ASP A 382 4.55 22.55 -20.92
C ASP A 382 5.93 23.19 -21.04
N GLN A 383 6.81 23.03 -20.05
CA GLN A 383 8.07 23.80 -19.96
C GLN A 383 9.32 23.01 -20.39
N LEU A 384 9.37 21.68 -20.17
CA LEU A 384 10.53 20.85 -20.56
C LEU A 384 10.83 20.82 -22.06
N PRO A 385 9.85 20.76 -22.98
CA PRO A 385 10.13 20.78 -24.41
C PRO A 385 10.88 22.04 -24.90
N HIS A 386 10.79 23.15 -24.15
CA HIS A 386 11.47 24.39 -24.51
C HIS A 386 12.95 24.42 -24.10
N LEU A 387 13.37 23.55 -23.19
CA LEU A 387 14.78 23.42 -22.78
C LEU A 387 15.63 22.69 -23.83
N ASP A 388 15.04 21.75 -24.58
CA ASP A 388 15.72 21.02 -25.67
C ASP A 388 16.01 21.93 -26.90
N CYS A 389 15.42 23.12 -26.98
CA CYS A 389 15.58 24.08 -28.10
C CYS A 389 16.72 25.10 -27.90
N HIS A 390 17.44 25.05 -26.77
CA HIS A 390 18.51 25.97 -26.44
C HIS A 390 19.87 25.26 -26.30
N THR A 391 20.23 24.47 -27.33
CA THR A 391 21.60 24.04 -27.64
C THR A 391 21.85 24.28 -29.11
#